data_AF-A0A355X474-F1
#
_entry.id   AF-A0A355X474-F1
#
_cell.length_a   1.000
_cell.length_b   1.000
_cell.length_c   1.000
_cell.angle_alpha   90.00
_cell.angle_beta   90.00
_cell.angle_gamma   90.00
#
_symmetry.space_group_name_H-M   'P 1'
#
loop_
_entity.id
_entity.type
_entity.pdbx_description
1 polymer ?
#
loop_
_entity_poly.entity_id
_entity_poly.type
_entity_poly.pdbx_seq_one_letter_code
_entity_poly.pdbx_strand_id
1 'polypeptide(L)'
;GRPLLKYYDGKYPEGSFYYKLDSAYVSEEEKQIKVFANLKCSNVVCEIAGAPRDFQIVYTLSSDGIQFDVLWCGKDANRLTEALFLHLYPNAGDFKLVKLGGQIDYKSTVSMGGRNLQAVEKCIMKKDFGAFDFINYHSPLISVGKGKILEYDNKIEDIEKDGISYVLYNNVWGTNFPQWYVDNARFSFEI
;
A
#
# COMPACT_ATOMS: atom_id res chain seq x y z
N GLY A 1 -13.73 27.73 -8.02
CA GLY A 1 -12.55 26.92 -8.40
C GLY A 1 -11.32 27.47 -7.74
N ARG A 2 -10.36 26.63 -7.34
CA ARG A 2 -9.07 27.11 -6.81
C ARG A 2 -8.41 28.00 -7.87
N PRO A 3 -8.08 29.28 -7.56
CA PRO A 3 -7.42 30.15 -8.52
C PRO A 3 -6.15 29.47 -9.05
N LEU A 4 -5.85 29.65 -10.34
CA LEU A 4 -4.67 29.16 -11.04
C LEU A 4 -4.62 27.67 -11.45
N LEU A 5 -5.54 26.80 -11.00
CA LEU A 5 -5.50 25.37 -11.35
C LEU A 5 -5.51 25.12 -12.88
N LYS A 6 -6.29 25.92 -13.62
CA LYS A 6 -6.40 25.87 -15.09
C LYS A 6 -5.08 26.09 -15.86
N TYR A 7 -4.06 26.67 -15.22
CA TYR A 7 -2.76 26.91 -15.85
C TYR A 7 -1.77 25.75 -15.68
N TYR A 8 -2.16 24.74 -14.90
CA TYR A 8 -1.35 23.57 -14.58
C TYR A 8 -2.00 22.25 -15.02
N ASP A 9 -3.26 22.30 -15.45
CA ASP A 9 -3.99 21.15 -16.00
C ASP A 9 -3.22 20.54 -17.18
N GLY A 10 -2.94 19.23 -17.09
CA GLY A 10 -2.16 18.49 -18.10
C GLY A 10 -0.66 18.74 -18.12
N LYS A 11 -0.09 19.56 -17.21
CA LYS A 11 1.38 19.78 -17.15
C LYS A 11 2.14 18.73 -16.34
N TYR A 12 1.46 18.03 -15.45
CA TYR A 12 2.05 17.01 -14.59
C TYR A 12 1.33 15.67 -14.79
N PRO A 13 2.01 14.53 -14.55
CA PRO A 13 1.35 13.24 -14.52
C PRO A 13 0.27 13.21 -13.44
N GLU A 14 -0.96 12.90 -13.83
CA GLU A 14 -2.11 12.77 -12.93
C GLU A 14 -2.67 11.35 -13.01
N GLY A 15 -3.13 10.82 -11.87
CA GLY A 15 -3.74 9.49 -11.77
C GLY A 15 -2.87 8.48 -11.04
N SER A 16 -3.11 7.19 -11.34
CA SER A 16 -2.43 6.07 -10.69
C SER A 16 -1.39 5.46 -11.63
N PHE A 17 -0.17 5.32 -11.12
CA PHE A 17 0.94 4.72 -11.85
C PHE A 17 1.39 3.47 -11.12
N TYR A 18 1.64 2.40 -11.87
CA TYR A 18 1.97 1.10 -11.33
C TYR A 18 3.42 0.75 -11.61
N TYR A 19 4.09 0.21 -10.60
CA TYR A 19 5.37 -0.44 -10.79
C TYR A 19 5.15 -1.76 -11.52
N LYS A 20 6.08 -2.08 -12.42
CA LYS A 20 6.09 -3.34 -13.17
C LYS A 20 7.28 -4.17 -12.73
N LEU A 21 7.11 -5.48 -12.70
CA LEU A 21 8.20 -6.41 -12.45
C LEU A 21 9.29 -6.20 -13.51
N ASP A 22 10.50 -5.90 -13.05
CA ASP A 22 11.69 -5.69 -13.87
C ASP A 22 12.55 -6.96 -13.88
N SER A 23 12.74 -7.55 -12.70
CA SER A 23 13.47 -8.81 -12.53
C SER A 23 13.01 -9.55 -11.28
N ALA A 24 13.22 -10.86 -11.25
CA ALA A 24 13.02 -11.67 -10.07
C ALA A 24 14.08 -12.75 -9.95
N TYR A 25 14.41 -13.14 -8.73
CA TYR A 25 15.29 -14.26 -8.45
C TYR A 25 14.92 -14.95 -7.15
N VAL A 26 15.38 -16.18 -7.00
CA VAL A 26 15.12 -17.02 -5.83
C VAL A 26 16.44 -17.38 -5.18
N SER A 27 16.48 -17.33 -3.86
CA SER A 27 17.58 -17.84 -3.04
C SER A 27 17.03 -18.92 -2.12
N GLU A 28 17.55 -20.13 -2.27
CA GLU A 28 17.26 -21.25 -1.38
C GLU A 28 18.29 -21.28 -0.25
N GLU A 29 17.81 -21.21 0.99
CA GLU A 29 18.62 -21.35 2.20
C GLU A 29 18.13 -22.61 2.95
N GLU A 30 18.94 -23.16 3.87
CA GLU A 30 18.65 -24.47 4.51
C GLU A 30 17.24 -24.60 5.12
N LYS A 31 16.63 -23.49 5.56
CA LYS A 31 15.33 -23.48 6.26
C LYS A 31 14.29 -22.55 5.64
N GLN A 32 14.65 -21.84 4.56
CA GLN A 32 13.76 -20.84 3.98
C GLN A 32 14.05 -20.61 2.51
N ILE A 33 13.02 -20.18 1.79
CA ILE A 33 13.13 -19.75 0.40
C ILE A 33 12.86 -18.26 0.37
N LYS A 34 13.78 -17.49 -0.22
CA LYS A 34 13.59 -16.07 -0.47
C LYS A 34 13.29 -15.82 -1.93
N VAL A 35 12.20 -15.12 -2.21
CA VAL A 35 11.83 -14.68 -3.56
C VAL A 35 11.94 -13.16 -3.61
N PHE A 36 12.82 -12.67 -4.47
CA PHE A 36 13.06 -11.25 -4.69
C PHE A 36 12.35 -10.83 -5.96
N ALA A 37 11.49 -9.83 -5.87
CA ALA A 37 10.81 -9.20 -7.01
C ALA A 37 11.21 -7.72 -7.07
N ASN A 38 12.03 -7.36 -8.05
CA ASN A 38 12.43 -5.98 -8.31
C ASN A 38 11.42 -5.34 -9.25
N LEU A 39 10.93 -4.16 -8.90
CA LEU A 39 9.93 -3.43 -9.67
C LEU A 39 10.38 -2.02 -9.99
N LYS A 40 9.97 -1.51 -11.16
CA LYS A 40 10.30 -0.17 -11.65
C LYS A 40 9.09 0.62 -12.12
N CYS A 41 9.16 1.95 -11.95
CA CYS A 41 8.28 2.94 -12.56
C CYS A 41 8.86 3.49 -13.86
N SER A 42 8.03 4.16 -14.67
CA SER A 42 8.54 4.94 -15.80
C SER A 42 9.31 6.16 -15.31
N ASN A 43 10.44 6.46 -15.95
CA ASN A 43 11.31 7.60 -15.57
C ASN A 43 10.53 8.91 -15.43
N VAL A 44 9.56 9.17 -16.32
CA VAL A 44 8.69 10.36 -16.28
C VAL A 44 7.96 10.48 -14.94
N VAL A 45 7.41 9.39 -14.40
CA VAL A 45 6.71 9.40 -13.11
C VAL A 45 7.71 9.55 -11.97
N CYS A 46 8.86 8.90 -12.06
CA CYS A 46 9.87 8.97 -11.01
C CYS A 46 10.48 10.40 -10.92
N GLU A 47 10.80 11.03 -12.05
CA GLU A 47 11.43 12.37 -12.15
C GLU A 47 10.45 13.53 -11.94
N ILE A 48 9.22 13.44 -12.48
CA ILE A 48 8.26 14.54 -12.43
C ILE A 48 7.34 14.43 -11.21
N ALA A 49 6.84 13.21 -10.93
CA ALA A 49 5.89 12.94 -9.85
C ALA A 49 6.55 12.37 -8.59
N GLY A 50 7.88 12.23 -8.56
CA GLY A 50 8.64 11.87 -7.37
C GLY A 50 8.52 10.41 -6.94
N ALA A 51 8.02 9.50 -7.79
CA ALA A 51 7.94 8.09 -7.44
C ALA A 51 9.36 7.50 -7.22
N PRO A 52 9.60 6.66 -6.20
CA PRO A 52 10.89 5.99 -6.03
C PRO A 52 11.32 5.21 -7.27
N ARG A 53 12.60 5.24 -7.65
CA ARG A 53 13.07 4.57 -8.88
C ARG A 53 12.97 3.05 -8.78
N ASP A 54 13.35 2.53 -7.63
CA ASP A 54 13.45 1.10 -7.40
C ASP A 54 12.52 0.70 -6.25
N PHE A 55 11.70 -0.31 -6.50
CA PHE A 55 10.97 -1.05 -5.48
C PHE A 55 11.48 -2.49 -5.46
N GLN A 56 11.51 -3.08 -4.27
CA GLN A 56 11.75 -4.52 -4.12
C GLN A 56 10.73 -5.10 -3.16
N ILE A 57 10.14 -6.22 -3.54
CA ILE A 57 9.39 -7.07 -2.61
C ILE A 57 10.22 -8.33 -2.37
N VAL A 58 10.50 -8.64 -1.10
CA VAL A 58 11.21 -9.85 -0.71
C VAL A 58 10.26 -10.71 0.09
N TYR A 59 9.85 -11.84 -0.47
CA TYR A 59 9.09 -12.86 0.26
C TYR A 59 10.07 -13.83 0.91
N THR A 60 9.91 -14.09 2.19
CA THR A 60 10.63 -15.12 2.94
C THR A 60 9.63 -16.19 3.36
N LEU A 61 9.73 -17.36 2.74
CA LEU A 61 8.87 -18.51 2.99
C LEU A 61 9.62 -19.49 3.89
N SER A 62 9.00 -19.87 5.00
CA SER A 62 9.56 -20.82 5.96
C SER A 62 8.48 -21.78 6.47
N SER A 63 8.83 -22.70 7.37
CA SER A 63 7.86 -23.53 8.09
C SER A 63 6.92 -22.72 8.98
N ASP A 64 7.33 -21.51 9.36
CA ASP A 64 6.65 -20.72 10.39
C ASP A 64 5.65 -19.72 9.79
N GLY A 65 5.60 -19.60 8.46
CA GLY A 65 4.70 -18.68 7.75
C GLY A 65 5.38 -17.93 6.61
N ILE A 66 4.74 -16.87 6.16
CA ILE A 66 5.26 -15.99 5.11
C ILE A 66 5.51 -14.61 5.69
N GLN A 67 6.77 -14.20 5.67
CA GLN A 67 7.13 -12.80 5.88
C GLN A 67 7.41 -12.15 4.55
N PHE A 68 7.07 -10.87 4.40
CA PHE A 68 7.55 -10.14 3.24
C PHE A 68 7.87 -8.68 3.56
N ASP A 69 8.93 -8.20 2.91
CA ASP A 69 9.40 -6.84 3.01
C ASP A 69 9.13 -6.09 1.71
N VAL A 70 8.67 -4.85 1.81
CA VAL A 70 8.57 -3.91 0.71
C VAL A 70 9.57 -2.79 0.94
N LEU A 71 10.50 -2.62 0.01
CA LEU A 71 11.56 -1.64 0.09
C LEU A 71 11.48 -0.70 -1.10
N TRP A 72 11.87 0.56 -0.90
CA TRP A 72 12.15 1.46 -2.01
C TRP A 72 13.47 2.18 -1.86
N CYS A 73 14.03 2.58 -3.01
CA CYS A 73 15.23 3.39 -3.10
C CYS A 73 15.09 4.49 -4.17
N GLY A 74 15.88 5.55 -4.00
CA GLY A 74 16.07 6.57 -5.04
C GLY A 74 14.82 7.40 -5.30
N LYS A 75 14.16 7.88 -4.24
CA LYS A 75 13.04 8.82 -4.32
C LYS A 75 13.56 10.25 -4.41
N ASP A 76 13.01 11.03 -5.34
CA ASP A 76 13.30 12.46 -5.43
C ASP A 76 12.41 13.28 -4.49
N ALA A 77 12.95 14.40 -4.02
CA ALA A 77 12.19 15.39 -3.26
C ALA A 77 11.10 15.98 -4.17
N ASN A 78 9.83 15.78 -3.81
CA ASN A 78 8.71 16.21 -4.63
C ASN A 78 7.74 17.11 -3.86
N ARG A 79 7.29 18.18 -4.53
CA ARG A 79 6.29 19.14 -4.01
C ARG A 79 4.87 18.79 -4.44
N LEU A 80 4.71 17.99 -5.50
CA LEU A 80 3.40 17.56 -5.95
C LEU A 80 2.79 16.60 -4.94
N THR A 81 1.47 16.64 -4.84
CA THR A 81 0.73 15.72 -3.98
C THR A 81 0.91 14.29 -4.48
N GLU A 82 1.34 13.39 -3.59
CA GLU A 82 1.58 12.00 -3.92
C GLU A 82 1.19 11.06 -2.79
N ALA A 83 1.00 9.79 -3.15
CA ALA A 83 0.84 8.69 -2.24
C ALA A 83 1.40 7.40 -2.87
N LEU A 84 2.07 6.61 -2.04
CA LEU A 84 2.61 5.30 -2.38
C LEU A 84 1.82 4.26 -1.61
N PHE A 85 1.31 3.27 -2.34
CA PHE A 85 0.50 2.20 -1.79
C PHE A 85 1.11 0.83 -2.11
N LEU A 86 1.04 -0.07 -1.15
CA LEU A 86 1.11 -1.51 -1.40
C LEU A 86 -0.32 -2.00 -1.63
N HIS A 87 -0.64 -2.35 -2.88
CA HIS A 87 -1.96 -2.86 -3.25
C HIS A 87 -1.92 -4.38 -3.42
N LEU A 88 -2.81 -5.08 -2.74
CA LEU A 88 -2.85 -6.55 -2.69
C LEU A 88 -4.27 -7.06 -2.95
N TYR A 89 -4.34 -8.24 -3.54
CA TYR A 89 -5.58 -8.99 -3.74
C TYR A 89 -5.58 -10.22 -2.85
N PRO A 90 -5.98 -10.09 -1.58
CA PRO A 90 -6.06 -11.24 -0.69
C PRO A 90 -7.14 -12.21 -1.18
N ASN A 91 -6.81 -13.49 -1.26
CA ASN A 91 -7.80 -14.54 -1.51
C ASN A 91 -8.51 -14.90 -0.19
N ALA A 92 -9.35 -14.00 0.30
CA ALA A 92 -10.09 -14.15 1.56
C ALA A 92 -11.60 -14.14 1.30
N GLY A 93 -12.34 -15.05 1.95
CA GLY A 93 -13.81 -15.09 1.88
C GLY A 93 -14.45 -14.26 2.99
N ASP A 94 -13.89 -14.31 4.20
CA ASP A 94 -14.23 -13.42 5.30
C ASP A 94 -13.00 -12.57 5.67
N PHE A 95 -13.23 -11.27 5.87
CA PHE A 95 -12.20 -10.28 6.13
C PHE A 95 -12.63 -9.36 7.26
N LYS A 96 -11.83 -9.30 8.31
CA LYS A 96 -12.03 -8.41 9.46
C LYS A 96 -10.80 -7.57 9.70
N LEU A 97 -11.03 -6.36 10.19
CA LEU A 97 -9.99 -5.46 10.65
C LEU A 97 -9.84 -5.58 12.16
N VAL A 98 -8.63 -5.51 12.70
CA VAL A 98 -8.40 -5.43 14.14
C VAL A 98 -7.97 -4.01 14.49
N LYS A 99 -8.72 -3.36 15.38
CA LYS A 99 -8.49 -1.99 15.80
C LYS A 99 -8.73 -1.85 17.29
N LEU A 100 -7.72 -1.38 18.03
CA LEU A 100 -7.74 -1.28 19.49
C LEU A 100 -8.08 -2.62 20.14
N GLY A 101 -7.52 -3.71 19.62
CA GLY A 101 -7.80 -5.09 20.03
C GLY A 101 -9.19 -5.65 19.63
N GLY A 102 -10.09 -4.83 19.07
CA GLY A 102 -11.42 -5.25 18.64
C GLY A 102 -11.50 -5.64 17.16
N GLN A 103 -12.28 -6.66 16.84
CA GLN A 103 -12.57 -7.02 15.45
C GLN A 103 -13.70 -6.14 14.88
N ILE A 104 -13.49 -5.60 13.69
CA ILE A 104 -14.41 -4.70 12.99
C ILE A 104 -14.68 -5.26 11.60
N ASP A 105 -15.96 -5.31 11.23
CA ASP A 105 -16.36 -5.47 9.85
C ASP A 105 -16.21 -4.14 9.13
N TYR A 106 -15.39 -4.07 8.07
CA TYR A 106 -15.18 -2.83 7.34
C TYR A 106 -16.50 -2.26 6.78
N LYS A 107 -17.47 -3.13 6.47
CA LYS A 107 -18.81 -2.77 5.97
C LYS A 107 -19.70 -2.14 7.04
N SER A 108 -19.41 -2.35 8.33
CA SER A 108 -20.20 -1.78 9.43
C SER A 108 -19.83 -0.32 9.75
N THR A 109 -18.81 0.23 9.10
CA THR A 109 -18.46 1.64 9.25
C THR A 109 -19.64 2.52 8.83
N VAL A 110 -20.08 3.40 9.71
CA VAL A 110 -21.24 4.27 9.47
C VAL A 110 -21.03 5.12 8.21
N SER A 111 -22.15 5.48 7.57
CA SER A 111 -22.16 6.36 6.40
C SER A 111 -21.39 7.65 6.69
N MET A 112 -20.50 8.05 5.79
CA MET A 112 -19.63 9.23 5.96
C MET A 112 -18.66 9.16 7.15
N GLY A 113 -18.51 8.00 7.80
CA GLY A 113 -17.68 7.81 9.01
C GLY A 113 -16.26 7.33 8.76
N GLY A 114 -15.60 7.79 7.69
CA GLY A 114 -14.21 7.39 7.38
C GLY A 114 -14.08 5.96 6.83
N ARG A 115 -14.92 5.59 5.85
CA ARG A 115 -14.91 4.26 5.22
C ARG A 115 -13.66 3.97 4.38
N ASN A 116 -13.06 5.02 3.83
CA ASN A 116 -12.01 4.90 2.82
C ASN A 116 -10.67 4.49 3.40
N LEU A 117 -10.34 4.93 4.62
CA LEU A 117 -9.06 4.71 5.25
C LEU A 117 -9.22 4.45 6.74
N GLN A 118 -8.59 3.39 7.22
CA GLN A 118 -8.65 2.95 8.61
C GLN A 118 -7.24 2.66 9.12
N ALA A 119 -6.94 3.09 10.35
CA ALA A 119 -5.74 2.63 11.04
C ALA A 119 -6.06 1.32 11.77
N VAL A 120 -5.31 0.25 11.46
CA VAL A 120 -5.53 -1.10 11.97
C VAL A 120 -4.22 -1.76 12.40
N GLU A 121 -4.30 -2.62 13.40
CA GLU A 121 -3.16 -3.42 13.90
C GLU A 121 -2.86 -4.57 12.95
N LYS A 122 -3.90 -5.24 12.48
CA LYS A 122 -3.83 -6.37 11.54
C LYS A 122 -5.17 -6.59 10.84
N CYS A 123 -5.15 -7.43 9.83
CA CYS A 123 -6.35 -7.98 9.22
C CYS A 123 -6.46 -9.46 9.54
N ILE A 124 -7.68 -9.96 9.75
CA ILE A 124 -7.98 -11.38 9.88
C ILE A 124 -8.64 -11.81 8.59
N MET A 125 -8.05 -12.79 7.91
CA MET A 125 -8.56 -13.38 6.68
C MET A 125 -8.97 -14.81 6.92
N LYS A 126 -10.13 -15.21 6.41
CA LYS A 126 -10.58 -16.61 6.46
C LYS A 126 -11.03 -17.09 5.10
N LYS A 127 -10.65 -18.31 4.75
CA LYS A 127 -11.11 -19.06 3.57
C LYS A 127 -11.23 -20.54 3.96
N ASP A 128 -11.64 -21.37 3.01
CA ASP A 128 -11.83 -22.81 3.22
C ASP A 128 -10.57 -23.53 3.70
N PHE A 129 -9.39 -22.99 3.40
CA PHE A 129 -8.10 -23.56 3.80
C PHE A 129 -7.57 -23.06 5.16
N GLY A 130 -8.26 -22.12 5.83
CA GLY A 130 -7.88 -21.66 7.16
C GLY A 130 -8.15 -20.19 7.45
N ALA A 131 -7.69 -19.76 8.62
CA ALA A 131 -7.71 -18.38 9.07
C ALA A 131 -6.27 -17.89 9.29
N PHE A 132 -5.96 -16.70 8.77
CA PHE A 132 -4.62 -16.12 8.78
C PHE A 132 -4.68 -14.68 9.26
N ASP A 133 -3.71 -14.31 10.08
CA ASP A 133 -3.49 -12.92 10.46
C ASP A 133 -2.56 -12.29 9.43
N PHE A 134 -2.94 -11.14 8.89
CA PHE A 134 -2.04 -10.32 8.08
C PHE A 134 -1.63 -9.12 8.91
N ILE A 135 -0.37 -9.12 9.32
CA ILE A 135 0.19 -8.13 10.23
C ILE A 135 0.99 -7.12 9.41
N ASN A 136 0.74 -5.83 9.66
CA ASN A 136 1.57 -4.75 9.16
C ASN A 136 2.36 -4.17 10.34
N TYR A 137 3.68 -4.02 10.21
CA TYR A 137 4.48 -3.48 11.31
C TYR A 137 4.69 -1.97 11.23
N HIS A 138 4.56 -1.38 10.05
CA HIS A 138 5.01 -0.01 9.78
C HIS A 138 3.97 0.86 9.04
N SER A 139 2.89 0.27 8.51
CA SER A 139 1.91 0.96 7.66
C SER A 139 0.48 0.71 8.14
N PRO A 140 0.07 1.25 9.31
CA PRO A 140 -1.21 0.90 9.91
C PRO A 140 -2.41 1.39 9.11
N LEU A 141 -2.21 2.36 8.21
CA LEU A 141 -3.29 2.95 7.42
C LEU A 141 -3.61 2.06 6.21
N ILE A 142 -4.78 1.45 6.22
CA ILE A 142 -5.30 0.57 5.18
C ILE A 142 -6.56 1.14 4.53
N SER A 143 -6.72 0.89 3.24
CA SER A 143 -7.93 1.11 2.45
C SER A 143 -8.45 -0.22 1.92
N VAL A 144 -9.76 -0.43 1.90
CA VAL A 144 -10.36 -1.47 1.04
C VAL A 144 -10.50 -0.85 -0.35
N GLY A 145 -9.97 -1.52 -1.37
CA GLY A 145 -9.83 -0.98 -2.72
C GLY A 145 -8.45 -0.38 -2.98
N LYS A 146 -8.40 0.53 -3.97
CA LYS A 146 -7.15 1.05 -4.57
C LYS A 146 -6.44 2.15 -3.77
N GLY A 147 -6.94 2.53 -2.59
CA GLY A 147 -6.37 3.61 -1.79
C GLY A 147 -6.99 4.98 -2.13
N LYS A 148 -7.96 5.40 -1.32
CA LYS A 148 -8.72 6.64 -1.51
C LYS A 148 -8.31 7.72 -0.50
N ILE A 149 -7.24 8.47 -0.80
CA ILE A 149 -6.77 9.59 0.06
C ILE A 149 -7.50 10.90 -0.25
N LEU A 150 -7.70 11.23 -1.54
CA LEU A 150 -8.38 12.45 -1.99
C LEU A 150 -9.65 12.17 -2.80
N GLU A 151 -10.20 10.97 -2.64
CA GLU A 151 -11.46 10.55 -3.23
C GLU A 151 -12.54 10.51 -2.14
N TYR A 152 -13.49 11.42 -2.24
CA TYR A 152 -14.54 11.64 -1.24
C TYR A 152 -15.87 11.09 -1.76
N ASP A 153 -15.95 9.77 -1.84
CA ASP A 153 -17.21 9.07 -2.01
C ASP A 153 -17.62 8.34 -0.72
N ASN A 154 -18.81 7.75 -0.71
CA ASN A 154 -19.32 6.96 0.40
C ASN A 154 -19.48 5.48 0.00
N LYS A 155 -18.72 5.06 -1.01
CA LYS A 155 -18.80 3.72 -1.58
C LYS A 155 -18.11 2.73 -0.64
N ILE A 156 -18.70 1.55 -0.51
CA ILE A 156 -18.08 0.40 0.16
C ILE A 156 -17.50 -0.47 -0.95
N GLU A 157 -16.18 -0.65 -0.94
CA GLU A 157 -15.46 -1.47 -1.92
C GLU A 157 -15.62 -2.97 -1.63
N ASP A 158 -15.47 -3.78 -2.67
CA ASP A 158 -15.48 -5.23 -2.54
C ASP A 158 -14.04 -5.75 -2.48
N ILE A 159 -13.70 -6.53 -1.46
CA ILE A 159 -12.32 -6.94 -1.25
C ILE A 159 -11.81 -7.92 -2.32
N GLU A 160 -12.66 -8.84 -2.79
CA GLU A 160 -12.25 -9.84 -3.78
C GLU A 160 -12.04 -9.18 -5.15
N LYS A 161 -12.86 -8.19 -5.49
CA LYS A 161 -12.77 -7.44 -6.75
C LYS A 161 -11.75 -6.31 -6.72
N ASP A 162 -11.75 -5.53 -5.65
CA ASP A 162 -11.06 -4.24 -5.58
C ASP A 162 -9.79 -4.29 -4.71
N GLY A 163 -9.58 -5.34 -3.92
CA GLY A 163 -8.36 -5.58 -3.13
C GLY A 163 -8.27 -4.76 -1.84
N ILE A 164 -7.06 -4.67 -1.29
CA ILE A 164 -6.70 -3.80 -0.16
C ILE A 164 -5.44 -3.00 -0.49
N SER A 165 -5.34 -1.78 0.04
CA SER A 165 -4.17 -0.91 -0.12
C SER A 165 -3.65 -0.45 1.23
N TYR A 166 -2.40 -0.77 1.54
CA TYR A 166 -1.67 -0.17 2.65
C TYR A 166 -1.00 1.12 2.19
N VAL A 167 -1.15 2.20 2.96
CA VAL A 167 -0.47 3.48 2.69
C VAL A 167 0.95 3.39 3.22
N LEU A 168 1.92 3.28 2.30
CA LEU A 168 3.34 3.27 2.65
C LEU A 168 3.85 4.69 2.89
N TYR A 169 3.38 5.64 2.09
CA TYR A 169 3.70 7.07 2.21
C TYR A 169 2.60 7.92 1.56
N ASN A 170 2.40 9.14 2.05
CA ASN A 170 1.76 10.21 1.29
C ASN A 170 2.19 11.57 1.85
N ASN A 171 2.21 12.61 1.03
CA ASN A 171 2.52 13.97 1.50
C ASN A 171 1.28 14.87 1.63
N VAL A 172 0.07 14.29 1.49
CA VAL A 172 -1.21 14.98 1.67
C VAL A 172 -1.37 15.45 3.12
N TRP A 173 -0.97 14.60 4.07
CA TRP A 173 -1.05 14.88 5.51
C TRP A 173 0.34 15.00 6.13
N GLY A 174 0.95 16.17 6.01
CA GLY A 174 2.32 16.46 6.48
C GLY A 174 2.55 16.33 7.99
N THR A 175 1.51 16.09 8.79
CA THR A 175 1.64 15.78 10.23
C THR A 175 2.00 14.32 10.49
N ASN A 176 1.68 13.43 9.54
CA ASN A 176 1.85 11.98 9.71
C ASN A 176 3.00 11.44 8.86
N PHE A 177 3.41 12.17 7.82
CA PHE A 177 4.43 11.77 6.89
C PHE A 177 5.38 12.94 6.59
N PRO A 178 6.69 12.70 6.44
CA PRO A 178 7.64 13.76 6.11
C PRO A 178 7.33 14.37 4.74
N GLN A 179 7.31 15.69 4.64
CA GLN A 179 7.27 16.37 3.35
C GLN A 179 8.65 16.28 2.67
N TRP A 180 8.65 16.19 1.34
CA TRP A 180 9.89 16.07 0.54
C TRP A 180 10.76 14.87 0.93
N TYR A 181 10.12 13.73 1.25
CA TYR A 181 10.83 12.53 1.68
C TYR A 181 11.73 11.98 0.58
N VAL A 182 13.02 11.81 0.86
CA VAL A 182 14.04 11.33 -0.09
C VAL A 182 14.74 10.04 0.34
N ASP A 183 14.51 9.61 1.58
CA ASP A 183 15.21 8.47 2.13
C ASP A 183 14.65 7.16 1.58
N ASN A 184 15.48 6.12 1.68
CA ASN A 184 15.06 4.76 1.43
C ASN A 184 14.15 4.30 2.58
N ALA A 185 13.14 3.48 2.27
CA ALA A 185 12.25 2.92 3.28
C ALA A 185 12.10 1.41 3.13
N ARG A 186 11.73 0.77 4.24
CA ARG A 186 11.40 -0.65 4.33
C ARG A 186 10.15 -0.83 5.18
N PHE A 187 9.22 -1.65 4.69
CA PHE A 187 7.96 -1.99 5.33
C PHE A 187 7.87 -3.50 5.47
N SER A 188 7.70 -3.99 6.69
CA SER A 188 7.67 -5.42 7.00
C SER A 188 6.23 -5.87 7.23
N PHE A 189 5.90 -7.06 6.74
CA PHE A 189 4.60 -7.70 6.85
C PHE A 189 4.76 -9.19 7.16
N GLU A 190 3.74 -9.77 7.79
CA GLU A 190 3.69 -11.19 8.14
C GLU A 190 2.29 -11.75 7.87
N ILE A 191 2.24 -13.00 7.38
CA ILE A 191 1.03 -13.80 7.11
C ILE A 191 1.18 -15.19 7.73
#